data_AF-A0A1W9SEI1-F1
#
_entry.id   AF-A0A1W9SEI1-F1
#
_cell.length_a   1.000
_cell.length_b   1.000
_cell.length_c   1.000
_cell.angle_alpha   90.00
_cell.angle_beta   90.00
_cell.angle_gamma   90.00
#
_symmetry.space_group_name_H-M   'P 1'
#
loop_
_entity.id
_entity.type
_entity.pdbx_description
1 polymer ?
#
loop_
_entity_poly.entity_id
_entity_poly.type
_entity_poly.pdbx_seq_one_letter_code
_entity_poly.pdbx_strand_id
1 'polypeptide(L)'
;MKLLFSEVKSDYSRYIFPYAIWAIPEQGETPANIFEKGFLPSTRELDLFYLVRQIRINLKMFKRSSENRRVMRKCHNIQSKLIPIADFDYTDQWREFCKYYADIKFEKT
;
A
#
# COMPACT_ATOMS: atom_id res chain seq x y z
N MET A 1 19.94 4.51 6.35
CA MET A 1 19.38 3.60 5.35
C MET A 1 20.31 3.64 4.19
N LYS A 2 20.64 2.49 3.63
CA LYS A 2 21.45 2.40 2.43
C LYS A 2 20.56 2.63 1.20
N LEU A 3 20.94 3.55 0.33
CA LEU A 3 20.22 3.81 -0.92
C LEU A 3 20.82 3.00 -2.07
N LEU A 4 19.97 2.50 -2.96
CA LEU A 4 20.36 1.85 -4.20
C LEU A 4 19.60 2.48 -5.37
N PHE A 5 20.33 2.90 -6.41
CA PHE A 5 19.75 3.42 -7.63
C PHE A 5 19.66 2.28 -8.65
N SER A 6 18.45 2.04 -9.14
CA SER A 6 18.20 0.93 -10.05
C SER A 6 18.65 1.29 -11.46
N GLU A 7 19.93 1.13 -11.78
CA GLU A 7 20.48 1.42 -13.13
C GLU A 7 20.38 0.21 -14.08
N VAL A 8 19.30 -0.57 -13.96
CA VAL A 8 19.08 -1.81 -14.72
C VAL A 8 17.86 -1.73 -15.62
N LYS A 9 17.84 -2.50 -16.72
CA LYS A 9 16.65 -2.63 -17.57
C LYS A 9 15.47 -3.15 -16.76
N SER A 10 14.25 -2.70 -17.08
CA SER A 10 13.02 -3.16 -16.43
C SER A 10 12.92 -4.68 -16.46
N ASP A 11 12.62 -5.27 -15.30
CA ASP A 11 12.30 -6.68 -15.14
C ASP A 11 10.98 -6.80 -14.39
N TYR A 12 9.89 -6.98 -15.13
CA TYR A 12 8.55 -7.08 -14.57
C TYR A 12 8.32 -8.38 -13.79
N SER A 13 9.08 -9.45 -14.09
CA SER A 13 8.97 -10.72 -13.36
C SER A 13 9.47 -10.59 -11.93
N ARG A 14 10.47 -9.73 -11.72
CA ARG A 14 11.06 -9.42 -10.41
C ARG A 14 10.64 -8.06 -9.86
N TYR A 15 9.72 -7.37 -10.54
CA TYR A 15 9.23 -6.04 -10.18
C TYR A 15 10.34 -4.98 -10.03
N ILE A 16 11.34 -5.01 -10.93
CA ILE A 16 12.48 -4.07 -10.93
C ILE A 16 12.29 -3.03 -12.04
N PHE A 17 12.50 -1.76 -11.71
CA PHE A 17 12.36 -0.64 -12.65
C PHE A 17 13.64 0.22 -12.69
N PRO A 18 14.06 0.73 -13.87
CA PRO A 18 15.29 1.53 -14.06
C PRO A 18 15.30 2.89 -13.34
N TYR A 19 14.18 3.30 -12.78
CA TYR A 19 14.00 4.61 -12.15
C TYR A 19 13.75 4.49 -10.64
N ALA A 20 13.72 3.28 -10.11
CA ALA A 20 13.46 3.03 -8.72
C ALA A 20 14.68 3.44 -7.89
N ILE A 21 14.42 4.19 -6.82
CA ILE A 21 15.39 4.43 -5.75
C ILE A 21 14.95 3.55 -4.60
N TRP A 22 15.80 2.60 -4.22
CA TRP A 22 15.52 1.69 -3.13
C TRP A 22 16.18 2.17 -1.84
N ALA A 23 15.60 1.81 -0.71
CA ALA A 23 16.19 1.96 0.61
C ALA A 23 16.18 0.62 1.33
N ILE A 24 17.33 0.25 1.89
CA ILE A 24 17.50 -0.88 2.80
C ILE A 24 17.73 -0.28 4.20
N PRO A 25 16.96 -0.68 5.22
CA PRO A 25 17.18 -0.23 6.60
C PRO A 25 18.60 -0.54 7.07
N GLU A 26 19.21 0.40 7.79
CA GLU A 26 20.45 0.15 8.51
C GLU A 26 20.19 -0.10 10.00
N GLN A 27 21.20 -0.59 10.71
CA GLN A 27 21.08 -0.86 12.15
C GLN A 27 20.62 0.40 12.90
N GLY A 28 19.58 0.24 13.73
CA GLY A 28 19.00 1.33 14.52
C GLY A 28 17.93 2.16 13.80
N GLU A 29 17.72 1.97 12.50
CA GLU A 29 16.59 2.59 11.81
C GLU A 29 15.30 1.79 11.99
N THR A 30 14.20 2.51 12.14
CA THR A 30 12.86 1.93 12.19
C THR A 30 12.12 2.16 10.87
N PRO A 31 11.13 1.32 10.52
CA PRO A 31 10.26 1.55 9.37
C PRO A 31 9.60 2.95 9.38
N ALA A 32 9.27 3.47 10.57
CA ALA A 32 8.71 4.80 10.72
C ALA A 32 9.65 5.90 10.19
N ASN A 33 10.95 5.81 10.48
CA ASN A 33 11.94 6.77 9.96
C ASN A 33 12.02 6.73 8.43
N ILE A 34 11.86 5.55 7.84
CA ILE A 34 11.91 5.34 6.40
C ILE A 34 10.64 5.86 5.72
N PHE A 35 9.47 5.67 6.32
CA PHE A 35 8.21 6.26 5.87
C PHE A 35 8.24 7.79 5.88
N GLU A 36 8.79 8.41 6.94
CA GLU A 36 8.94 9.86 7.03
C GLU A 36 9.83 10.43 5.92
N LYS A 37 10.87 9.68 5.51
CA LYS A 37 11.75 10.04 4.38
C LYS A 37 11.13 9.75 3.01
N GLY A 38 9.92 9.23 2.98
CA GLY A 38 9.15 9.09 1.76
C GLY A 38 9.26 7.74 1.05
N PHE A 39 9.75 6.72 1.73
CA PHE A 39 9.81 5.38 1.17
C PHE A 39 8.55 4.58 1.54
N LEU A 40 8.14 3.62 0.71
CA LEU A 40 7.10 2.63 1.03
C LEU A 40 7.68 1.23 0.94
N PRO A 41 7.13 0.27 1.70
CA PRO A 41 7.71 -1.06 1.76
C PRO A 41 7.45 -1.81 0.44
N SER A 42 8.48 -2.45 -0.07
CA SER A 42 8.39 -3.34 -1.23
C SER A 42 8.21 -4.81 -0.82
N THR A 43 8.52 -5.14 0.44
CA THR A 43 8.47 -6.48 1.03
C THR A 43 7.64 -6.46 2.30
N ARG A 44 7.17 -7.63 2.74
CA ARG A 44 6.35 -7.77 3.96
C ARG A 44 7.20 -7.61 5.22
N GLU A 45 8.45 -8.03 5.13
CA GLU A 45 9.45 -8.07 6.20
C GLU A 45 9.98 -6.67 6.54
N LEU A 46 9.62 -5.65 5.74
CA LEU A 46 10.06 -4.26 5.93
C LEU A 46 11.59 -4.12 5.89
N ASP A 47 12.25 -4.91 5.05
CA ASP A 47 13.69 -4.91 4.81
C ASP A 47 14.09 -4.24 3.48
N LEU A 48 13.12 -3.99 2.60
CA LEU A 48 13.32 -3.29 1.34
C LEU A 48 12.19 -2.30 1.08
N PHE A 49 12.56 -1.09 0.70
CA PHE A 49 11.62 -0.01 0.41
C PHE A 49 11.95 0.67 -0.91
N TYR A 50 10.96 1.30 -1.52
CA TYR A 50 11.12 2.11 -2.72
C TYR A 50 10.66 3.55 -2.48
N LEU A 51 11.35 4.52 -3.09
CA LEU A 51 10.99 5.92 -2.99
C LEU A 51 9.72 6.18 -3.79
N VAL A 52 8.72 6.69 -3.09
CA VAL A 52 7.41 6.94 -3.70
C VAL A 52 7.35 8.29 -4.39
N ARG A 53 6.77 8.30 -5.59
CA ARG A 53 6.53 9.50 -6.40
C ARG A 53 5.10 10.04 -6.33
N GLN A 54 4.22 9.37 -5.58
CA GLN A 54 2.82 9.78 -5.43
C GLN A 54 2.64 10.90 -4.39
N ILE A 55 1.53 11.62 -4.50
CA ILE A 55 1.14 12.65 -3.55
C ILE A 55 0.94 12.01 -2.16
N ARG A 56 1.49 12.64 -1.14
CA ARG A 56 1.29 12.26 0.26
C ARG A 56 0.47 13.28 1.02
N ILE A 57 -0.34 12.78 1.94
CA ILE A 57 -1.08 13.59 2.90
C ILE A 57 -0.40 13.45 4.25
N ASN A 58 0.04 14.57 4.83
CA ASN A 58 0.51 14.59 6.21
C ASN A 58 -0.69 14.44 7.15
N LEU A 59 -0.90 13.23 7.68
CA LEU A 59 -2.03 12.93 8.57
C LEU A 59 -2.00 13.75 9.86
N LYS A 60 -0.81 14.15 10.36
CA LYS A 60 -0.70 15.01 11.56
C LYS A 60 -1.33 16.39 11.34
N MET A 61 -1.39 16.85 10.10
CA MET A 61 -1.98 18.15 9.71
C MET A 61 -3.35 18.02 9.06
N PHE A 62 -3.83 16.79 8.83
CA PHE A 62 -5.06 16.56 8.10
C PHE A 62 -6.28 17.07 8.87
N LYS A 63 -7.06 17.93 8.22
CA LYS A 63 -8.38 18.37 8.69
C LYS A 63 -9.42 17.99 7.65
N ARG A 64 -10.58 17.49 8.12
CA ARG A 64 -11.67 17.10 7.22
C ARG A 64 -12.19 18.33 6.46
N SER A 65 -12.16 18.28 5.14
CA SER A 65 -12.83 19.26 4.28
C SER A 65 -14.36 19.14 4.36
N SER A 66 -15.07 20.09 3.73
CA SER A 66 -16.53 19.99 3.53
C SER A 66 -16.92 18.69 2.81
N GLU A 67 -16.17 18.32 1.77
CA GLU A 67 -16.39 17.08 1.03
C GLU A 67 -16.16 15.85 1.89
N ASN A 68 -15.09 15.82 2.69
CA ASN A 68 -14.84 14.71 3.61
C ASN A 68 -16.01 14.54 4.59
N ARG A 69 -16.53 15.64 5.13
CA ARG A 69 -17.71 15.61 6.02
C ARG A 69 -18.97 15.15 5.29
N ARG A 70 -19.18 15.53 4.03
CA ARG A 70 -20.31 15.07 3.20
C ARG A 70 -20.25 13.55 2.98
N VAL A 71 -19.08 13.01 2.63
CA VAL A 71 -18.87 11.57 2.46
C VAL A 71 -19.14 10.81 3.76
N MET A 72 -18.59 11.27 4.89
CA MET A 72 -18.82 10.62 6.19
C MET A 72 -20.31 10.54 6.56
N ARG A 73 -21.11 11.57 6.26
CA ARG A 73 -22.57 11.53 6.48
C ARG A 73 -23.27 10.50 5.60
N LYS A 74 -22.86 10.36 4.34
CA LYS A 74 -23.43 9.36 3.42
C LYS A 74 -23.08 7.93 3.82
N CYS A 75 -21.91 7.75 4.43
CA CYS A 75 -21.39 6.44 4.84
C CYS A 75 -21.60 6.16 6.34
N HIS A 76 -22.54 6.84 7.01
CA HIS A 76 -22.73 6.72 8.46
C HIS A 76 -23.12 5.30 8.91
N ASN A 77 -23.67 4.50 7.99
CA ASN A 77 -24.08 3.11 8.19
C ASN A 77 -23.00 2.09 7.76
N ILE A 78 -21.83 2.56 7.30
CA ILE A 78 -20.71 1.69 6.96
C ILE A 78 -19.76 1.63 8.15
N GLN A 79 -19.45 0.40 8.56
CA GLN A 79 -18.49 0.13 9.63
C GLN A 79 -17.30 -0.63 9.08
N SER A 80 -16.15 -0.46 9.72
CA SER A 80 -14.95 -1.24 9.44
C SER A 80 -14.37 -1.75 10.75
N LYS A 81 -13.76 -2.93 10.70
CA LYS A 81 -13.07 -3.56 11.83
C LYS A 81 -11.71 -4.04 11.34
N LEU A 82 -10.68 -3.85 12.14
CA LEU A 82 -9.39 -4.49 11.94
C LEU A 82 -9.47 -5.91 12.50
N ILE A 83 -9.28 -6.91 11.65
CA ILE A 83 -9.32 -8.33 12.01
C ILE A 83 -7.93 -8.91 11.71
N PRO A 84 -7.23 -9.52 12.68
CA PRO A 84 -6.01 -10.26 12.42
C PRO A 84 -6.25 -11.32 11.35
N ILE A 85 -5.28 -11.55 10.47
CA ILE A 85 -5.47 -12.49 9.35
C ILE A 85 -5.80 -13.91 9.82
N ALA A 86 -5.28 -14.32 10.98
CA ALA A 86 -5.55 -15.62 11.59
C ALA A 86 -7.00 -15.76 12.07
N ASP A 87 -7.67 -14.64 12.36
CA ASP A 87 -9.05 -14.59 12.84
C ASP A 87 -10.04 -14.28 11.72
N PHE A 88 -9.54 -14.02 10.49
CA PHE A 88 -10.39 -13.74 9.35
C PHE A 88 -10.88 -15.06 8.75
N ASP A 89 -12.18 -15.32 8.90
CA ASP A 89 -12.84 -16.49 8.34
C ASP A 89 -12.95 -16.37 6.81
N TYR A 90 -11.93 -16.87 6.12
CA TYR A 90 -11.87 -16.90 4.67
C TYR A 90 -12.65 -18.10 4.12
N THR A 91 -13.95 -17.93 3.95
CA THR A 91 -14.86 -18.93 3.42
C THR A 91 -14.84 -19.00 1.88
N ASP A 92 -15.36 -20.10 1.32
CA ASP A 92 -15.54 -20.22 -0.13
C ASP A 92 -16.43 -19.11 -0.71
N GLN A 93 -17.41 -18.62 0.06
CA GLN A 93 -18.26 -17.50 -0.36
C GLN A 93 -17.45 -16.21 -0.59
N TRP A 94 -16.47 -15.92 0.28
CA TRP A 94 -15.57 -14.79 0.08
C TRP A 94 -14.72 -14.97 -1.18
N ARG A 95 -14.21 -16.18 -1.40
CA ARG A 95 -13.44 -16.52 -2.60
C ARG A 95 -14.26 -16.31 -3.87
N GLU A 96 -15.48 -16.83 -3.91
CA GLU A 96 -16.39 -16.68 -5.06
C GLU A 96 -16.74 -15.22 -5.32
N PHE A 97 -17.09 -14.46 -4.27
CA PHE A 97 -17.37 -13.03 -4.38
C PHE A 97 -16.17 -12.26 -4.98
N CYS A 98 -14.97 -12.48 -4.45
CA CYS A 98 -13.76 -11.84 -4.95
C CYS A 98 -13.44 -12.24 -6.40
N LYS A 99 -13.59 -13.52 -6.73
CA LYS A 99 -13.37 -14.03 -8.09
C LYS A 99 -14.35 -13.42 -9.07
N TYR A 100 -15.65 -13.44 -8.76
CA TYR A 100 -16.70 -12.87 -9.61
C TYR A 100 -16.45 -11.39 -9.94
N TYR A 101 -16.07 -10.60 -8.93
CA TYR A 101 -15.69 -9.19 -9.16
C TYR A 101 -14.48 -9.05 -10.08
N ALA A 102 -13.45 -9.88 -9.89
CA ALA A 102 -12.24 -9.85 -10.72
C ALA A 102 -12.54 -10.27 -12.16
N ASP A 103 -13.33 -11.31 -12.35
CA ASP A 103 -13.77 -11.79 -13.66
C ASP A 103 -14.47 -10.66 -14.42
N ILE A 104 -15.50 -10.01 -13.84
CA ILE A 104 -16.19 -8.87 -14.48
C ILE A 104 -15.23 -7.73 -14.86
N LYS A 105 -14.25 -7.43 -14.00
CA LYS A 105 -13.37 -6.28 -14.18
C LYS A 105 -12.29 -6.52 -15.22
N PHE A 106 -11.80 -7.75 -15.34
CA PHE A 106 -10.59 -8.08 -16.08
C PHE A 106 -10.80 -9.08 -17.22
N GLU A 107 -11.89 -9.83 -17.26
CA GLU A 107 -12.27 -10.59 -18.45
C GLU A 107 -12.81 -9.61 -19.52
N LYS A 108 -12.18 -9.63 -20.69
CA LYS A 108 -12.70 -8.96 -21.87
C LYS A 108 -13.89 -9.78 -22.37
N THR A 109 -15.06 -9.15 -22.48
CA THR A 109 -16.15 -9.60 -23.36
C THR A 109 -15.64 -9.97 -24.75
#